data_AF-A0A2V2RCW1-F1
#
_entry.id   AF-A0A2V2RCW1-F1
#
_cell.length_a   1.000
_cell.length_b   1.000
_cell.length_c   1.000
_cell.angle_alpha   90.00
_cell.angle_beta   90.00
_cell.angle_gamma   90.00
#
_symmetry.space_group_name_H-M   'P 1'
#
loop_
_entity.id
_entity.type
_entity.pdbx_description
1 polymer ?
#
loop_
_entity_poly.entity_id
_entity_poly.type
_entity_poly.pdbx_seq_one_letter_code
_entity_poly.pdbx_strand_id
1 'polypeptide(L)' 'MWDTKRQIIWLAAGLTLGTLVAYSDAHDEDGTFVPRFFLFMESLVLLIIGGLFYLYSRKKR' A
#
# COMPACT_ATOMS: atom_id res chain seq x y z
N MET A 1 -11.18 -11.01 -18.89
CA MET A 1 -10.37 -11.43 -17.72
C MET A 1 -9.38 -10.32 -17.40
N TRP A 2 -9.48 -9.65 -16.24
CA TRP A 2 -8.32 -8.87 -15.76
C TRP A 2 -7.21 -9.87 -15.45
N ASP A 3 -6.22 -9.95 -16.33
CA ASP A 3 -5.12 -10.91 -16.29
C ASP A 3 -4.45 -10.88 -14.93
N THR A 4 -4.31 -12.04 -14.31
CA THR A 4 -3.62 -12.23 -13.02
C THR A 4 -2.28 -11.50 -12.97
N LYS A 5 -1.57 -11.43 -14.10
CA LYS A 5 -0.32 -10.65 -14.26
C LYS A 5 -0.49 -9.18 -13.91
N ARG A 6 -1.56 -8.54 -14.41
CA ARG A 6 -1.82 -7.11 -14.19
C ARG A 6 -2.29 -6.82 -12.76
N GLN A 7 -2.94 -7.80 -12.12
CA GLN A 7 -3.33 -7.73 -10.71
C GLN A 7 -2.12 -7.81 -9.78
N ILE A 8 -1.15 -8.68 -10.09
CA ILE A 8 0.12 -8.79 -9.37
C ILE A 8 0.96 -7.52 -9.56
N ILE A 9 1.03 -6.97 -10.78
CA ILE A 9 1.73 -5.70 -11.05
C ILE A 9 1.10 -4.56 -10.24
N TRP A 10 -0.24 -4.49 -10.17
CA TRP A 10 -0.93 -3.47 -9.38
C TRP A 10 -0.65 -3.60 -7.87
N LEU A 11 -0.65 -4.84 -7.35
CA LEU A 11 -0.27 -5.11 -5.96
C LEU A 11 1.17 -4.69 -5.69
N ALA A 12 2.11 -5.14 -6.51
CA ALA A 12 3.53 -4.83 -6.36
C ALA A 12 3.80 -3.33 -6.45
N ALA A 13 3.20 -2.63 -7.43
CA ALA A 13 3.35 -1.19 -7.59
C ALA A 13 2.72 -0.41 -6.44
N GLY A 14 1.51 -0.78 -6.01
CA GLY A 14 0.82 -0.14 -4.88
C GLY A 14 1.57 -0.32 -3.56
N LEU A 15 2.10 -1.52 -3.31
CA LEU A 15 2.88 -1.80 -2.11
C LEU A 15 4.20 -1.05 -2.14
N THR A 16 4.95 -1.12 -3.25
CA THR A 16 6.24 -0.43 -3.36
C THR A 16 6.10 1.09 -3.22
N LEU A 17 5.15 1.71 -3.95
CA LEU A 17 4.93 3.15 -3.85
C LEU A 17 4.38 3.56 -2.49
N GLY A 18 3.46 2.78 -1.94
CA GLY A 18 2.87 3.04 -0.63
C GLY A 18 3.91 2.99 0.49
N THR A 19 4.77 1.96 0.49
CA THR A 19 5.87 1.82 1.46
C THR A 19 6.89 2.95 1.32
N LEU A 20 7.22 3.38 0.09
CA LEU A 20 8.14 4.51 -0.12
C LEU A 20 7.56 5.84 0.42
N VAL A 21 6.27 6.09 0.18
CA VAL A 21 5.59 7.28 0.71
C VAL A 21 5.53 7.20 2.24
N ALA A 22 5.10 6.08 2.80
CA ALA A 22 5.05 5.88 4.26
C ALA A 22 6.43 6.02 4.91
N TYR A 23 7.49 5.53 4.26
CA TYR A 23 8.86 5.68 4.74
C TYR A 23 9.33 7.15 4.72
N SER A 24 9.00 7.88 3.66
CA SER A 24 9.36 9.29 3.53
C SER A 24 8.63 10.15 4.57
N ASP A 25 7.35 9.87 4.79
CA ASP A 25 6.50 10.59 5.74
C ASP A 25 6.81 10.22 7.20
N ALA A 26 7.37 9.04 7.45
CA ALA A 26 7.79 8.62 8.78
C ALA A 26 9.10 9.22 9.28
N HIS A 27 9.78 10.04 8.47
CA HIS A 27 10.88 10.87 8.93
C HIS A 27 10.32 12.17 9.49
N ASP A 28 10.58 12.41 10.76
CA ASP A 28 10.23 13.67 11.43
C ASP A 28 11.07 14.85 10.88
N GLU A 29 10.74 16.09 11.26
CA GLU A 29 11.44 17.31 10.78
C GLU A 29 12.95 17.30 11.11
N ASP A 30 13.34 16.58 12.16
CA ASP A 30 14.74 16.38 12.57
C ASP A 30 15.43 15.19 11.86
N GLY A 31 14.75 14.53 10.92
CA GLY A 31 15.25 13.34 10.20
C GLY A 31 15.19 12.05 11.04
N THR A 32 14.50 12.06 12.18
CA THR A 32 14.36 10.88 13.04
C THR A 32 13.26 9.98 12.48
N PHE A 33 13.59 8.72 12.18
CA PHE A 33 12.60 7.74 11.73
C PHE A 33 11.72 7.31 12.90
N VAL A 34 10.40 7.48 12.78
CA VAL A 34 9.41 7.11 13.81
C VAL A 34 8.72 5.79 13.43
N PRO A 35 9.14 4.63 13.99
CA PRO A 35 8.67 3.33 13.54
C PRO A 35 7.17 3.10 13.78
N ARG A 36 6.62 3.71 14.84
CA ARG A 36 5.19 3.63 15.15
C ARG A 36 4.34 4.30 14.08
N PHE A 37 4.77 5.47 13.61
CA PHE A 37 4.07 6.22 12.58
C PHE A 37 4.17 5.50 11.23
N PHE A 38 5.36 4.98 10.90
CA PHE A 38 5.54 4.12 9.73
C PHE A 38 4.58 2.92 9.73
N LEU A 39 4.50 2.16 10.82
CA LEU A 39 3.60 1.00 10.92
C LEU A 39 2.13 1.40 10.76
N PHE A 40 1.74 2.56 11.29
CA PHE A 40 0.38 3.08 11.12
C PHE A 40 0.10 3.40 9.64
N MET A 41 0.97 4.16 8.98
CA MET A 41 0.83 4.51 7.57
C MET A 41 0.88 3.28 6.65
N GLU A 42 1.81 2.36 6.88
CA GLU A 42 1.93 1.10 6.15
C GLU A 42 0.64 0.25 6.29
N SER A 43 0.06 0.19 7.49
CA SER A 43 -1.19 -0.55 7.71
C SER A 43 -2.38 0.07 6.96
N LEU A 44 -2.44 1.40 6.84
CA LEU A 44 -3.46 2.08 6.03
C LEU A 44 -3.30 1.77 4.55
N VAL A 45 -2.07 1.81 4.03
CA VAL A 45 -1.76 1.43 2.65
C VAL A 45 -2.22 -0.01 2.38
N LEU A 46 -1.87 -0.96 3.25
CA LEU A 46 -2.28 -2.35 3.13
C LEU A 46 -3.81 -2.52 3.18
N LEU A 47 -4.51 -1.76 4.03
CA LEU A 47 -5.96 -1.74 4.08
C LEU A 47 -6.59 -1.21 2.80
N ILE A 48 -6.05 -0.15 2.20
CA ILE A 48 -6.54 0.40 0.93
C ILE A 48 -6.30 -0.59 -0.20
N ILE A 49 -5.10 -1.15 -0.31
CA ILE A 49 -4.75 -2.14 -1.33
C ILE A 49 -5.63 -3.38 -1.20
N GLY A 50 -5.77 -3.92 0.01
CA GLY A 50 -6.62 -5.08 0.30
C GLY A 50 -8.10 -4.81 0.05
N GLY A 51 -8.59 -3.63 0.44
CA GLY A 51 -9.96 -3.19 0.21
C GLY A 51 -10.29 -3.04 -1.28
N LEU A 52 -9.41 -2.37 -2.04
CA LEU A 52 -9.54 -2.24 -3.50
C LEU A 52 -9.47 -3.61 -4.18
N PHE A 53 -8.55 -4.48 -3.76
CA PHE A 53 -8.46 -5.85 -4.28
C PHE A 53 -9.74 -6.65 -4.04
N TYR A 54 -10.31 -6.55 -2.83
CA TYR A 54 -11.58 -7.20 -2.48
C TYR A 54 -12.76 -6.65 -3.30
N LEU A 55 -12.86 -5.32 -3.43
CA LEU A 55 -13.88 -4.67 -4.26
C LEU A 55 -13.77 -5.07 -5.73
N TYR A 56 -12.56 -5.09 -6.26
CA TYR A 56 -12.28 -5.45 -7.65
C TYR A 56 -12.54 -6.94 -7.92
N SER A 57 -12.24 -7.80 -6.95
CA SER A 57 -12.58 -9.23 -7.00
C SER A 57 -14.09 -9.45 -7.00
N ARG A 58 -14.84 -8.72 -6.16
CA ARG A 58 -16.31 -8.83 -6.11
C ARG A 58 -17.00 -8.38 -7.39
N LYS A 59 -16.50 -7.35 -8.09
CA LYS A 59 -17.12 -6.86 -9.34
C LYS A 59 -16.99 -7.85 -10.51
N LYS A 60 -16.15 -8.88 -10.38
CA LYS A 60 -15.96 -9.95 -11.38
C LYS A 60 -16.81 -11.19 -11.10
N ARG A 61 -17.43 -11.30 -9.93
CA ARG A 61 -18.42 -12.34 -9.59
C ARG A 61 -19.80 -11.83 -9.95
#